data_AF-A0A9P7A4B5-F1
#
_entry.id   AF-A0A9P7A4B5-F1
#
_cell.length_a   1.000
_cell.length_b   1.000
_cell.length_c   1.000
_cell.angle_alpha   90.00
_cell.angle_beta   90.00
_cell.angle_gamma   90.00
#
_symmetry.space_group_name_H-M   'P 1'
#
loop_
_entity.id
_entity.type
_entity.pdbx_description
1 polymer ?
#
loop_
_entity_poly.entity_id
_entity_poly.type
_entity_poly.pdbx_seq_one_letter_code
_entity_poly.pdbx_strand_id
1 'polypeptide(L)'
;MAVYGQNGSCAYDIGCAFSKTLSTSSLGPHADALALRMMVGAFHGHAHNCKCQLDWHPMYITGTGHTEGEGCEHIFSSLNELARST
;
A
#
# COMPACT_ATOMS: atom_id res chain seq x y z
N MET A 1 18.69 2.80 -4.93
CA MET A 1 18.00 1.53 -4.57
C MET A 1 18.91 0.57 -3.79
N ALA A 2 19.94 1.06 -3.08
CA ALA A 2 20.84 0.19 -2.29
C ALA A 2 20.28 -0.21 -0.90
N VAL A 3 19.12 0.33 -0.51
CA VAL A 3 18.54 0.14 0.84
C VAL A 3 17.46 -0.97 0.87
N TYR A 4 16.74 -1.19 -0.22
CA TYR A 4 15.67 -2.18 -0.30
C TYR A 4 16.07 -3.32 -1.23
N GLY A 5 15.99 -4.55 -0.72
CA GLY A 5 16.31 -5.78 -1.44
C GLY A 5 15.20 -6.23 -2.41
N GLN A 6 15.38 -7.41 -3.00
CA GLN A 6 14.35 -8.05 -3.82
C GLN A 6 13.13 -8.46 -2.97
N ASN A 7 11.97 -8.61 -3.63
CA ASN A 7 10.69 -9.01 -3.05
C ASN A 7 10.17 -8.03 -1.99
N GLY A 8 10.45 -6.73 -2.17
CA GLY A 8 9.92 -5.69 -1.30
C GLY A 8 8.43 -5.44 -1.52
N SER A 9 7.76 -4.88 -0.52
CA SER A 9 6.38 -4.40 -0.64
C SER A 9 6.27 -2.91 -0.34
N CYS A 10 5.34 -2.21 -0.99
CA CYS A 10 5.10 -0.78 -0.81
C CYS A 10 3.61 -0.53 -0.54
N ALA A 11 3.29 0.01 0.63
CA ALA A 11 1.94 0.48 0.96
C ALA A 11 1.69 1.82 0.28
N TYR A 12 0.56 1.91 -0.41
CA TYR A 12 0.04 3.15 -0.95
C TYR A 12 -1.48 3.02 -1.07
N ASP A 13 -2.23 4.04 -0.66
CA ASP A 13 -3.69 3.99 -0.55
C ASP A 13 -4.35 3.62 -1.89
N ILE A 14 -3.79 4.13 -2.98
CA ILE A 14 -4.23 3.83 -4.34
C ILE A 14 -3.38 2.74 -5.02
N GLY A 15 -2.62 1.95 -4.25
CA GLY A 15 -1.67 0.96 -4.74
C GLY A 15 -2.28 -0.02 -5.75
N CYS A 16 -3.55 -0.39 -5.58
CA CYS A 16 -4.26 -1.25 -6.53
C CYS A 16 -4.39 -0.63 -7.92
N ALA A 17 -4.69 0.67 -8.01
CA ALA A 17 -4.80 1.40 -9.27
C ALA A 17 -3.43 1.85 -9.79
N PHE A 18 -2.57 2.31 -8.87
CA PHE A 18 -1.23 2.80 -9.18
C PHE A 18 -0.31 1.71 -9.71
N SER A 19 -0.56 0.43 -9.38
CA SER A 19 0.16 -0.71 -9.96
C SER A 19 0.22 -0.66 -11.49
N LYS A 20 -0.88 -0.24 -12.14
CA LYS A 20 -0.94 -0.05 -13.58
C LYS A 20 0.02 1.05 -14.03
N THR A 21 -0.06 2.22 -13.40
CA THR A 21 0.86 3.34 -13.68
C THR A 21 2.31 2.92 -13.53
N LEU A 22 2.65 2.25 -12.42
CA LEU A 22 4.00 1.75 -12.15
C LEU A 22 4.49 0.84 -13.28
N SER A 23 3.69 -0.17 -13.64
CA SER A 23 4.04 -1.14 -14.70
C SER A 23 4.25 -0.50 -16.08
N THR A 24 3.52 0.58 -16.37
CA THR A 24 3.61 1.28 -17.67
C THR A 24 4.61 2.44 -17.69
N SER A 25 5.22 2.75 -16.55
CA SER A 25 6.17 3.85 -16.43
C SER A 25 7.60 3.42 -16.81
N SER A 26 8.52 4.37 -16.89
CA SER A 26 9.95 4.10 -17.00
C SER A 26 10.53 3.30 -15.82
N LEU A 27 9.81 3.21 -14.70
CA LEU A 27 10.19 2.44 -13.53
C LEU A 27 9.72 0.98 -13.57
N GLY A 28 8.80 0.63 -14.48
CA GLY A 28 8.23 -0.73 -14.59
C GLY A 28 9.30 -1.83 -14.64
N PRO A 29 10.29 -1.76 -15.55
CA PRO A 29 11.36 -2.77 -15.61
C PRO A 29 12.15 -2.93 -14.31
N HIS A 30 12.33 -1.84 -13.55
CA HIS A 30 13.04 -1.88 -12.27
C HIS A 30 12.16 -2.46 -11.14
N ALA A 31 10.88 -2.12 -11.12
CA ALA A 31 9.92 -2.68 -10.18
C ALA A 31 9.79 -4.20 -10.40
N ASP A 32 9.73 -4.64 -11.66
CA ASP A 32 9.67 -6.05 -12.03
C ASP A 32 10.96 -6.79 -11.66
N ALA A 33 12.13 -6.21 -11.96
CA ALA A 33 13.43 -6.80 -11.61
C ALA A 33 13.64 -6.97 -10.09
N LEU A 34 12.99 -6.12 -9.28
CA LEU A 34 12.98 -6.26 -7.82
C LEU A 34 11.83 -7.09 -7.28
N ALA A 35 10.91 -7.55 -8.12
CA ALA A 35 9.65 -8.17 -7.70
C ALA A 35 8.90 -7.30 -6.67
N LEU A 36 8.84 -5.98 -6.89
CA LEU A 36 8.17 -5.04 -6.00
C LEU A 36 6.66 -5.28 -6.02
N ARG A 37 6.07 -5.51 -4.84
CA ARG A 37 4.63 -5.71 -4.67
C ARG A 37 3.98 -4.46 -4.06
N MET A 38 3.04 -3.83 -4.76
CA MET A 38 2.21 -2.81 -4.13
C MET A 38 1.23 -3.45 -3.14
N MET A 39 0.87 -2.76 -2.07
CA MET A 39 -0.21 -3.12 -1.16
C MET A 39 -1.06 -1.89 -0.86
N VAL A 40 -2.26 -2.11 -0.36
CA VAL A 40 -3.19 -1.06 0.09
C VAL A 40 -3.42 -1.19 1.59
N GLY A 41 -3.98 -0.15 2.21
CA GLY A 41 -4.41 -0.18 3.60
C GLY A 41 -5.42 -1.30 3.89
N ALA A 42 -5.42 -1.80 5.11
CA ALA A 42 -6.24 -2.93 5.54
C ALA A 42 -7.75 -2.68 5.35
N PHE A 43 -8.17 -1.41 5.42
CA PHE A 43 -9.57 -1.02 5.27
C PHE A 43 -9.98 -0.71 3.82
N HIS A 44 -9.05 -0.73 2.86
CA HIS A 44 -9.29 -0.38 1.46
C HIS A 44 -10.44 -1.19 0.82
N GLY A 45 -10.49 -2.49 1.08
CA GLY A 45 -11.51 -3.38 0.53
C GLY A 45 -12.93 -3.02 0.95
N HIS A 46 -13.11 -2.36 2.10
CA HIS A 46 -14.41 -1.89 2.56
C HIS A 46 -14.98 -0.80 1.64
N ALA A 47 -14.13 0.13 1.20
CA ALA A 47 -14.54 1.21 0.30
C ALA A 47 -14.59 0.77 -1.18
N HIS A 48 -13.80 -0.23 -1.57
CA HIS A 48 -13.63 -0.60 -2.98
C HIS A 48 -14.41 -1.86 -3.39
N ASN A 49 -13.94 -3.04 -2.99
CA ASN A 49 -14.61 -4.34 -3.15
C ASN A 49 -13.78 -5.48 -2.55
N CYS A 50 -14.44 -6.61 -2.29
CA CYS A 50 -13.80 -7.82 -1.75
C CYS A 50 -12.66 -8.36 -2.63
N LYS A 51 -12.78 -8.32 -3.97
CA LYS A 51 -11.72 -8.82 -4.85
C LYS A 51 -10.42 -8.01 -4.70
N CYS A 52 -10.54 -6.68 -4.60
CA CYS A 52 -9.40 -5.82 -4.37
C CYS A 52 -8.74 -6.10 -3.01
N GLN A 53 -9.52 -6.44 -1.98
CA GLN A 53 -8.97 -6.89 -0.71
C GLN A 53 -8.14 -8.17 -0.88
N LEU A 54 -8.66 -9.19 -1.56
CA LEU A 54 -7.97 -10.47 -1.74
C LEU A 54 -6.64 -10.32 -2.49
N ASP A 55 -6.62 -9.43 -3.48
CA ASP A 55 -5.42 -9.23 -4.29
C ASP A 55 -4.36 -8.37 -3.58
N TRP A 56 -4.75 -7.30 -2.86
CA TRP A 56 -3.82 -6.23 -2.45
C TRP A 56 -3.65 -6.05 -0.93
N HIS A 57 -4.40 -6.79 -0.11
CA HIS A 57 -4.35 -6.64 1.35
C HIS A 57 -3.02 -7.15 1.95
N PRO A 58 -2.45 -6.47 2.97
CA PRO A 58 -1.15 -6.83 3.53
C PRO A 58 -1.06 -8.28 4.02
N MET A 59 -2.13 -8.82 4.64
CA MET A 59 -2.15 -10.23 5.10
C MET A 59 -2.00 -11.28 3.99
N TYR A 60 -2.29 -10.93 2.74
CA TYR A 60 -2.12 -11.86 1.60
C TYR A 60 -0.79 -11.66 0.88
N ILE A 61 0.06 -10.74 1.34
CA ILE A 61 1.37 -10.45 0.76
C ILE A 61 2.44 -10.90 1.75
N THR A 62 3.29 -11.82 1.31
CA THR A 62 4.35 -12.36 2.16
C THR A 62 5.39 -11.28 2.49
N GLY A 63 5.82 -11.20 3.75
CA GLY A 63 6.88 -10.28 4.19
C GLY A 63 6.40 -8.91 4.68
N THR A 64 5.08 -8.65 4.72
CA THR A 64 4.48 -7.42 5.25
C THR A 64 4.37 -7.41 6.78
N GLY A 65 4.47 -8.57 7.43
CA GLY A 65 4.32 -8.71 8.87
C GLY A 65 2.89 -8.41 9.32
N HIS A 66 2.75 -7.68 10.43
CA HIS A 66 1.45 -7.30 11.01
C HIS A 66 1.08 -5.84 10.67
N THR A 67 1.65 -5.28 9.60
CA THR A 67 1.31 -3.91 9.19
C THR A 67 -0.10 -3.87 8.62
N GLU A 68 -0.84 -2.83 9.01
CA GLU A 68 -2.16 -2.53 8.44
C GLU A 68 -2.05 -1.64 7.20
N GLY A 69 -0.85 -1.13 6.87
CA GLY A 69 -0.61 -0.31 5.69
C GLY A 69 -1.07 1.15 5.78
N GLU A 70 -1.71 1.55 6.89
CA GLU A 70 -2.29 2.90 7.09
C GLU A 70 -1.29 3.92 7.69
N GLY A 71 -0.07 3.51 8.03
CA GLY A 71 0.97 4.39 8.56
C GLY A 71 0.53 5.19 9.80
N CYS A 72 0.53 6.53 9.70
CA CYS A 72 0.15 7.43 10.79
C CYS A 72 -1.34 7.82 10.79
N GLU A 73 -2.16 7.29 9.88
CA GLU A 73 -3.56 7.69 9.74
C GLU A 73 -4.36 7.46 11.02
N HIS A 74 -4.13 6.37 11.75
CA HIS A 74 -4.79 6.13 13.04
C HIS A 74 -4.47 7.21 14.08
N ILE A 75 -3.21 7.66 14.12
CA ILE A 75 -2.77 8.73 15.02
C ILE A 75 -3.44 10.03 14.61
N PHE A 76 -3.36 10.40 13.33
CA PHE A 76 -3.96 11.64 12.83
C PHE A 76 -5.49 11.63 12.97
N SER A 77 -6.14 10.50 12.74
CA SER A 77 -7.58 10.31 12.95
C SER A 77 -7.96 10.58 14.41
N SER A 78 -7.20 10.05 15.36
CA SER A 78 -7.41 10.29 16.79
C SER A 78 -7.16 11.76 17.18
N LEU A 79 -6.27 12.46 16.47
CA LEU A 79 -5.99 13.87 16.68
C LEU A 79 -7.03 14.81 16.06
N ASN A 80 -7.96 14.31 15.23
CA ASN A 80 -9.03 15.13 14.65
C ASN A 80 -9.94 15.75 15.72
N GLU A 81 -10.11 15.10 16.88
CA GLU A 81 -10.87 15.66 18.02
C GLU A 81 -10.21 16.93 18.60
N LEU A 82 -8.89 17.07 18.43
CA LEU A 82 -8.13 18.23 18.90
C LEU A 82 -7.96 19.29 17.81
N ALA A 83 -8.26 18.96 16.55
CA ALA A 83 -8.14 19.88 15.44
C ALA A 83 -9.23 20.95 15.53
N ARG A 84 -8.85 22.21 15.32
CA ARG A 84 -9.83 23.31 15.21
C ARG A 84 -10.64 23.13 13.94
N SER A 85 -11.95 23.28 14.02
CA SER A 85 -12.81 23.39 12.85
C SER A 85 -12.41 24.61 12.00
N THR A 86 -12.26 24.42 10.70
CA THR A 86 -12.08 25.49 9.71
C THR A 86 -13.39 26.14 9.35
#